data_AF-A0A662GZ12-F1
#
_entry.id   AF-A0A662GZ12-F1
#
_cell.length_a   1.000
_cell.length_b   1.000
_cell.length_c   1.000
_cell.angle_alpha   90.00
_cell.angle_beta   90.00
_cell.angle_gamma   90.00
#
_symmetry.space_group_name_H-M   'P 1'
#
loop_
_entity.id
_entity.type
_entity.pdbx_description
1 polymer ?
#
loop_
_entity_poly.entity_id
_entity_poly.type
_entity_poly.pdbx_seq_one_letter_code
_entity_poly.pdbx_strand_id
1 'polypeptide(L)'
;MTKMQNKVKVLVIGIDSGDWDVISPLMERGELTNLARFVNEGVYGYLKSTIPPSTLPAWKSYSTGRYRLFREAYWYTFDPKSKSLRVADLGEIQELLEIWDYLSVKGYKVGVINIPASYPPKRVNGVFVSGFPAQDYMNYTYPRSLKEELVKKGIHATPSIIYIPEGEKNRGYIIVGFKPIDQVLKMK
;
A
#
# COMPACT_ATOMS: atom_id res chain seq x y z
N MET A 1 33.82 23.55 -2.38
CA MET A 1 32.35 23.45 -2.24
C MET A 1 31.82 22.52 -3.31
N THR A 2 31.47 21.28 -2.94
CA THR A 2 31.02 20.24 -3.87
C THR A 2 29.60 20.58 -4.34
N LYS A 3 29.40 20.71 -5.67
CA LYS A 3 28.07 20.85 -6.29
C LYS A 3 27.12 19.82 -5.66
N MET A 4 26.04 20.28 -5.02
CA MET A 4 24.95 19.38 -4.61
C MET A 4 24.45 18.69 -5.87
N GLN A 5 24.80 17.42 -6.02
CA GLN A 5 24.24 16.54 -7.03
C GLN A 5 22.71 16.62 -6.90
N ASN A 6 22.01 17.00 -7.97
CA ASN A 6 20.55 17.03 -7.99
C ASN A 6 20.04 15.65 -7.55
N LYS A 7 19.53 15.56 -6.32
CA LYS A 7 19.03 14.29 -5.78
C LYS A 7 17.72 13.98 -6.49
N VAL A 8 17.72 12.94 -7.33
CA VAL A 8 16.51 12.40 -7.94
C VAL A 8 15.58 11.94 -6.83
N LYS A 9 14.35 12.45 -6.82
CA LYS A 9 13.28 11.97 -5.95
C LYS A 9 12.54 10.85 -6.70
N VAL A 10 12.31 9.74 -6.02
CA VAL A 10 11.59 8.59 -6.57
C VAL A 10 10.27 8.44 -5.84
N LEU A 11 9.18 8.30 -6.59
CA LEU A 11 7.86 7.95 -6.10
C LEU A 11 7.47 6.61 -6.70
N VAL A 12 7.05 5.67 -5.86
CA VAL A 12 6.49 4.39 -6.30
C VAL A 12 5.06 4.31 -5.83
N ILE A 13 4.14 4.05 -6.75
CA ILE A 13 2.71 3.90 -6.50
C ILE A 13 2.34 2.48 -6.89
N GLY A 14 1.76 1.73 -5.96
CA GLY A 14 1.17 0.43 -6.27
C GLY A 14 -0.35 0.56 -6.32
N ILE A 15 -0.95 0.00 -7.38
CA ILE A 15 -2.39 -0.10 -7.56
C ILE A 15 -2.75 -1.57 -7.32
N ASP A 16 -3.41 -1.86 -6.21
CA ASP A 16 -3.85 -3.23 -5.92
C ASP A 16 -4.88 -3.66 -6.97
N SER A 17 -4.73 -4.87 -7.50
CA SER A 17 -5.48 -5.38 -8.66
C SER A 17 -5.44 -4.48 -9.91
N GLY A 18 -4.35 -3.71 -10.12
CA GLY A 18 -4.15 -2.84 -11.29
C GLY A 18 -3.90 -3.60 -12.59
N ASP A 19 -4.93 -4.26 -13.11
CA ASP A 19 -4.86 -5.07 -14.33
C ASP A 19 -4.97 -4.22 -15.61
N TRP A 20 -4.15 -4.52 -16.62
CA TRP A 20 -4.14 -3.82 -17.90
C TRP A 20 -5.42 -4.02 -18.71
N ASP A 21 -6.14 -5.14 -18.54
CA ASP A 21 -7.42 -5.39 -19.20
C ASP A 21 -8.53 -4.46 -18.68
N VAL A 22 -8.33 -3.86 -17.50
CA VAL A 22 -9.21 -2.83 -16.93
C VAL A 22 -8.67 -1.43 -17.22
N ILE A 23 -7.37 -1.23 -16.99
CA ILE A 23 -6.72 0.07 -17.12
C ILE A 23 -6.74 0.57 -18.57
N SER A 24 -6.47 -0.30 -19.55
CA SER A 24 -6.34 0.12 -20.96
C SER A 24 -7.66 0.67 -21.52
N PRO A 25 -8.81 -0.03 -21.38
CA PRO A 25 -10.09 0.53 -21.82
C PRO A 25 -10.46 1.85 -21.13
N LEU A 26 -10.10 2.02 -19.85
CA LEU A 26 -10.34 3.27 -19.11
C LEU A 26 -9.45 4.42 -19.64
N MET A 27 -8.20 4.14 -19.99
CA MET A 27 -7.31 5.13 -20.62
C MET A 27 -7.82 5.53 -22.02
N GLU A 28 -8.26 4.56 -22.84
CA GLU A 28 -8.80 4.80 -24.18
C GLU A 28 -10.05 5.68 -24.16
N ARG A 29 -10.90 5.54 -23.13
CA ARG A 29 -12.07 6.41 -22.91
C ARG A 29 -11.72 7.77 -22.30
N GLY A 30 -10.44 8.04 -22.03
CA GLY A 30 -9.99 9.30 -21.43
C GLY A 30 -10.29 9.44 -19.93
N GLU A 31 -10.64 8.36 -19.23
CA GLU A 31 -10.97 8.38 -17.80
C GLU A 31 -9.73 8.38 -16.89
N LEU A 32 -8.59 7.91 -17.41
CA LEU A 32 -7.31 7.82 -16.68
C LEU A 32 -6.21 8.68 -17.33
N THR A 33 -6.48 9.97 -17.53
CA THR A 33 -5.60 10.89 -18.27
C THR A 33 -4.17 10.96 -17.76
N ASN A 34 -3.96 10.99 -16.44
CA ASN A 34 -2.62 11.02 -15.85
C ASN A 34 -1.85 9.71 -16.09
N LEU A 35 -2.54 8.57 -16.00
CA LEU A 35 -1.92 7.27 -16.25
C LEU A 35 -1.59 7.08 -17.73
N ALA A 36 -2.50 7.50 -18.62
CA ALA A 36 -2.27 7.53 -20.06
C ALA A 36 -1.03 8.38 -20.41
N ARG A 37 -0.84 9.51 -19.74
CA ARG A 37 0.36 10.34 -19.89
C ARG A 37 1.63 9.59 -19.47
N PHE A 38 1.64 8.90 -18.33
CA PHE A 38 2.81 8.10 -17.90
C PHE A 38 3.14 6.97 -18.88
N VAL A 39 2.12 6.34 -19.46
CA VAL A 39 2.28 5.28 -20.48
C VAL A 39 2.87 5.86 -21.77
N ASN A 40 2.38 7.01 -22.23
CA ASN A 40 2.81 7.64 -23.49
C ASN A 40 4.20 8.29 -23.42
N GLU A 41 4.54 8.92 -22.29
CA GLU A 41 5.82 9.62 -22.09
C GLU A 41 6.90 8.73 -21.44
N GLY A 42 6.55 7.51 -21.04
CA GLY A 42 7.39 6.62 -20.23
C GLY A 42 7.59 5.23 -20.83
N VAL A 43 7.82 4.26 -19.95
CA VAL A 43 7.97 2.85 -20.29
C VAL A 43 6.93 2.07 -19.50
N TYR A 44 6.20 1.19 -20.19
CA TYR A 44 5.20 0.32 -19.58
C TYR A 44 5.31 -1.10 -20.13
N GLY A 45 4.73 -2.06 -19.42
CA GLY A 45 4.70 -3.45 -19.84
C GLY A 45 3.96 -4.35 -18.86
N TYR A 46 3.75 -5.58 -19.28
CA TYR A 46 3.15 -6.62 -18.44
C TYR A 46 4.21 -7.24 -17.52
N LEU A 47 3.91 -7.32 -16.23
CA LEU A 47 4.75 -7.99 -15.24
C LEU A 47 4.08 -9.29 -14.80
N LYS A 48 4.89 -10.32 -14.55
CA LYS A 48 4.40 -11.57 -13.96
C LYS A 48 4.19 -11.36 -12.46
N SER A 49 2.96 -11.58 -12.01
CA SER A 49 2.63 -11.58 -10.58
C SER A 49 3.18 -12.83 -9.88
N THR A 50 3.01 -12.88 -8.56
CA THR A 50 3.23 -14.10 -7.78
C THR A 50 2.23 -15.18 -8.15
N ILE A 51 2.57 -16.44 -7.91
CA ILE A 51 1.63 -17.56 -7.95
C ILE A 51 1.51 -18.10 -6.52
N PRO A 52 0.35 -17.91 -5.86
CA PRO A 52 -0.89 -17.28 -6.35
C PRO A 52 -0.79 -15.74 -6.48
N PRO A 53 -1.62 -15.11 -7.35
CA PRO A 53 -1.72 -13.66 -7.44
C PRO A 53 -2.60 -13.13 -6.30
N SER A 54 -2.06 -13.13 -5.08
CA SER A 54 -2.73 -12.62 -3.87
C SER A 54 -1.98 -11.41 -3.31
N THR A 55 -2.70 -10.50 -2.65
CA THR A 55 -2.16 -9.26 -2.07
C THR A 55 -0.92 -9.51 -1.21
N LEU A 56 -1.00 -10.36 -0.17
CA LEU A 56 0.12 -10.59 0.75
C LEU A 56 1.40 -11.05 0.00
N PRO A 57 1.37 -12.13 -0.82
CA PRO A 57 2.56 -12.57 -1.51
C PRO A 57 3.06 -11.56 -2.55
N ALA A 58 2.18 -10.87 -3.26
CA ALA A 58 2.56 -9.87 -4.25
C ALA A 58 3.32 -8.69 -3.61
N TRP A 59 2.73 -8.07 -2.59
CA TRP A 59 3.32 -6.89 -1.94
C TRP A 59 4.61 -7.22 -1.19
N LYS A 60 4.68 -8.38 -0.52
CA LYS A 60 5.91 -8.80 0.18
C LYS A 60 7.01 -9.25 -0.78
N SER A 61 6.67 -9.88 -1.90
CA SER A 61 7.64 -10.19 -2.96
C SER A 61 8.21 -8.91 -3.56
N TYR A 62 7.37 -7.90 -3.81
CA TYR A 62 7.78 -6.59 -4.29
C TYR A 62 8.73 -5.90 -3.30
N SER A 63 8.36 -5.80 -2.02
CA SER A 63 9.13 -5.01 -1.05
C SER A 63 10.43 -5.66 -0.63
N THR A 64 10.50 -6.99 -0.57
CA THR A 64 11.69 -7.75 -0.15
C THR A 64 12.55 -8.24 -1.32
N GLY A 65 12.00 -8.30 -2.54
CA GLY A 65 12.60 -8.97 -3.69
C GLY A 65 12.60 -10.51 -3.58
N ARG A 66 11.83 -11.11 -2.67
CA ARG A 66 11.90 -12.56 -2.36
C ARG A 66 10.60 -13.30 -2.67
N TYR A 67 10.37 -13.64 -3.95
CA TYR A 67 9.18 -14.37 -4.36
C TYR A 67 8.96 -15.73 -3.65
N ARG A 68 10.00 -16.58 -3.59
CA ARG A 68 9.85 -17.97 -3.12
C ARG A 68 9.37 -18.09 -1.68
N LEU A 69 9.65 -17.10 -0.83
CA LEU A 69 9.27 -17.13 0.59
C LEU A 69 7.76 -17.00 0.81
N PHE A 70 7.03 -16.44 -0.16
CA PHE A 70 5.62 -16.10 0.04
C PHE A 70 4.66 -16.98 -0.77
N ARG A 71 5.13 -18.02 -1.45
CA ARG A 71 4.27 -18.86 -2.31
C ARG A 71 3.08 -19.50 -1.56
N GLU A 72 3.22 -19.70 -0.27
CA GLU A 72 2.20 -20.30 0.61
C GLU A 72 1.62 -19.27 1.58
N ALA A 73 1.94 -17.99 1.42
CA ALA A 73 1.50 -16.95 2.31
C ALA A 73 0.12 -16.44 1.85
N TYR A 74 -0.90 -16.72 2.66
CA TYR A 74 -2.27 -16.27 2.44
C TYR A 74 -2.76 -15.53 3.67
N TRP A 75 -3.55 -14.47 3.48
CA TRP A 75 -4.20 -13.78 4.60
C TRP A 75 -5.02 -14.72 5.48
N TYR A 76 -5.70 -15.66 4.83
CA TYR A 76 -6.51 -16.67 5.48
C TYR A 76 -6.30 -18.03 4.81
N THR A 77 -6.18 -19.07 5.63
CA THR A 77 -6.09 -20.46 5.16
C THR A 77 -7.12 -21.29 5.90
N PHE A 78 -7.99 -21.98 5.16
CA PHE A 78 -8.95 -22.89 5.76
C PHE A 78 -8.32 -24.27 5.93
N ASP A 79 -8.35 -24.81 7.15
CA ASP A 79 -7.99 -26.19 7.41
C ASP A 79 -9.26 -27.07 7.37
N PRO A 80 -9.42 -27.94 6.36
CA PRO A 80 -10.61 -28.78 6.23
C PRO A 80 -10.70 -29.87 7.29
N LYS A 81 -9.59 -30.29 7.89
CA LYS A 81 -9.58 -31.33 8.94
C LYS A 81 -10.12 -30.76 10.24
N SER A 82 -9.64 -29.60 10.65
CA SER A 82 -10.10 -28.92 11.87
C SER A 82 -11.32 -28.00 11.65
N LYS A 83 -11.76 -27.82 10.40
CA LYS A 83 -12.84 -26.89 9.99
C LYS A 83 -12.61 -25.47 10.51
N SER A 84 -11.37 -25.03 10.57
CA SER A 84 -10.97 -23.75 11.18
C SER A 84 -10.27 -22.85 10.17
N LEU A 85 -10.50 -21.54 10.29
CA LEU A 85 -9.72 -20.54 9.57
C LEU A 85 -8.46 -20.19 10.36
N ARG A 86 -7.30 -20.23 9.71
CA ARG A 86 -6.05 -19.66 10.20
C ARG A 86 -5.82 -18.31 9.54
N VAL A 87 -5.45 -17.31 10.34
CA VAL A 87 -4.99 -16.00 9.83
C VAL A 87 -3.47 -16.06 9.70
N ALA A 88 -2.91 -15.39 8.69
CA ALA A 88 -1.46 -15.26 8.56
C ALA A 88 -0.84 -14.70 9.84
N ASP A 89 0.11 -15.43 10.43
CA ASP A 89 1.05 -14.84 11.36
C ASP A 89 2.11 -14.07 10.56
N LEU A 90 2.10 -12.75 10.71
CA LEU A 90 3.03 -11.86 10.00
C LEU A 90 4.37 -11.68 10.74
N GLY A 91 4.56 -12.29 11.91
CA GLY A 91 5.73 -12.09 12.76
C GLY A 91 7.05 -12.27 12.00
N GLU A 92 7.29 -13.46 11.45
CA GLU A 92 8.51 -13.77 10.68
C GLU A 92 8.63 -12.90 9.41
N ILE A 93 7.51 -12.61 8.76
CA ILE A 93 7.45 -11.78 7.55
C ILE A 93 7.89 -10.34 7.84
N GLN A 94 7.64 -9.86 9.06
CA GLN A 94 7.96 -8.51 9.49
C GLN A 94 9.45 -8.33 9.81
N GLU A 95 10.17 -9.41 10.14
CA GLU A 95 11.61 -9.39 10.39
C GLU A 95 12.44 -9.28 9.11
N LEU A 96 11.85 -9.62 7.95
CA LEU A 96 12.54 -9.56 6.67
C LEU A 96 12.90 -8.12 6.29
N LEU A 97 14.12 -7.90 5.83
CA LEU A 97 14.54 -6.60 5.28
C LEU A 97 13.82 -6.30 3.97
N GLU A 98 13.33 -5.07 3.84
CA GLU A 98 12.62 -4.54 2.69
C GLU A 98 13.37 -3.35 2.09
N ILE A 99 13.01 -2.95 0.87
CA ILE A 99 13.70 -1.90 0.11
C ILE A 99 13.92 -0.61 0.91
N TRP A 100 12.95 -0.19 1.73
CA TRP A 100 13.04 0.99 2.57
C TRP A 100 14.04 0.87 3.73
N ASP A 101 14.31 -0.35 4.21
CA ASP A 101 15.32 -0.60 5.25
C ASP A 101 16.72 -0.31 4.68
N TYR A 102 17.01 -0.84 3.49
CA TYR A 102 18.28 -0.59 2.80
C TYR A 102 18.47 0.90 2.48
N LEU A 103 17.43 1.56 1.97
CA LEU A 103 17.47 3.00 1.68
C LEU A 103 17.72 3.84 2.94
N SER A 104 17.06 3.48 4.04
CA SER A 104 17.24 4.16 5.33
C SER A 104 18.66 4.00 5.87
N VAL A 105 19.22 2.79 5.84
CA VAL A 105 20.60 2.50 6.27
C VAL A 105 21.62 3.27 5.42
N LYS A 106 21.33 3.50 4.14
CA LYS A 106 22.17 4.32 3.25
C LYS A 106 21.96 5.83 3.41
N GLY A 107 21.12 6.27 4.36
CA GLY A 107 20.91 7.69 4.67
C GLY A 107 19.94 8.40 3.74
N TYR A 108 19.20 7.68 2.88
CA TYR A 108 18.12 8.27 2.10
C TYR A 108 16.92 8.59 2.99
N LYS A 109 16.21 9.67 2.68
CA LYS A 109 14.91 9.97 3.32
C LYS A 109 13.83 9.10 2.67
N VAL A 110 13.06 8.37 3.49
CA VAL A 110 12.05 7.42 3.01
C VAL A 110 10.68 7.74 3.59
N GLY A 111 9.63 7.64 2.76
CA GLY A 111 8.24 7.62 3.17
C GLY A 111 7.58 6.34 2.69
N VAL A 112 7.00 5.56 3.60
CA VAL A 112 6.22 4.36 3.28
C VAL A 112 4.80 4.58 3.75
N ILE A 113 3.81 4.37 2.89
CA ILE A 113 2.41 4.61 3.20
C ILE A 113 1.57 3.46 2.67
N ASN A 114 0.76 2.88 3.56
CA ASN A 114 -0.29 1.94 3.24
C ASN A 114 0.15 0.69 2.47
N ILE A 115 1.32 0.14 2.79
CA ILE A 115 1.74 -1.16 2.25
C ILE A 115 1.06 -2.28 3.06
N PRO A 116 0.39 -3.25 2.42
CA PRO A 116 -0.18 -4.40 3.13
C PRO A 116 0.88 -5.22 3.88
N ALA A 117 0.49 -5.84 4.99
CA ALA A 117 1.35 -6.65 5.86
C ALA A 117 2.62 -5.90 6.33
N SER A 118 2.43 -4.67 6.80
CA SER A 118 3.53 -3.79 7.26
C SER A 118 3.33 -3.24 8.68
N TYR A 119 2.43 -3.84 9.46
CA TYR A 119 2.30 -3.57 10.89
C TYR A 119 3.08 -4.64 11.69
N PRO A 120 3.81 -4.26 12.74
CA PRO A 120 4.08 -2.88 13.20
C PRO A 120 4.94 -2.07 12.21
N PRO A 121 4.80 -0.73 12.18
CA PRO A 121 5.57 0.13 11.29
C PRO A 121 7.06 0.03 11.58
N LYS A 122 7.88 -0.13 10.54
CA LYS A 122 9.34 -0.18 10.69
C LYS A 122 9.92 1.21 10.96
N ARG A 123 11.04 1.22 11.69
CA ARG A 123 11.84 2.44 11.87
C ARG A 123 12.62 2.70 10.59
N VAL A 124 12.38 3.85 9.97
CA VAL A 124 13.03 4.29 8.73
C VAL A 124 13.62 5.68 8.92
N ASN A 125 14.53 6.10 8.04
CA ASN A 125 15.01 7.47 8.02
C ASN A 125 13.94 8.40 7.39
N GLY A 126 12.84 8.61 8.08
CA GLY A 126 11.69 9.36 7.59
C GLY A 126 10.39 8.88 8.24
N VAL A 127 9.38 8.60 7.43
CA VAL A 127 8.03 8.26 7.91
C VAL A 127 7.55 6.90 7.41
N PHE A 128 6.78 6.23 8.24
CA PHE A 128 6.12 4.97 7.92
C PHE A 128 4.67 5.04 8.38
N VAL A 129 3.73 4.68 7.53
CA VAL A 129 2.31 4.51 7.85
C VAL A 129 1.93 3.12 7.38
N SER A 130 1.73 2.19 8.31
CA SER A 130 1.39 0.80 8.01
C SER A 130 0.06 0.69 7.28
N GLY A 131 -0.02 -0.25 6.33
CA GLY A 131 -1.28 -0.66 5.71
C GLY A 131 -1.94 -1.82 6.46
N PHE A 132 -2.99 -2.38 5.86
CA PHE A 132 -3.73 -3.51 6.43
C PHE A 132 -2.79 -4.65 6.91
N PRO A 133 -3.00 -5.24 8.10
CA PRO A 133 -4.18 -5.12 8.97
C PRO A 133 -4.13 -4.03 10.03
N ALA A 134 -3.26 -3.01 9.87
CA ALA A 134 -3.24 -1.87 10.78
C ALA A 134 -4.62 -1.23 10.95
N GLN A 135 -5.00 -0.94 12.20
CA GLN A 135 -6.26 -0.31 12.57
C GLN A 135 -6.01 1.01 13.28
N ASP A 136 -7.00 1.89 13.28
CA ASP A 136 -6.97 3.20 13.94
C ASP A 136 -6.60 3.16 15.42
N TYR A 137 -7.00 2.11 16.16
CA TYR A 137 -6.65 1.96 17.57
C TYR A 137 -5.19 1.52 17.78
N MET A 138 -4.52 1.01 16.74
CA MET A 138 -3.13 0.52 16.80
C MET A 138 -2.10 1.66 16.64
N ASN A 139 -0.84 1.39 16.96
CA ASN A 139 0.26 2.32 16.69
C ASN A 139 0.82 2.09 15.28
N TYR A 140 0.09 2.54 14.26
CA TYR A 140 0.36 2.24 12.85
C TYR A 140 1.36 3.20 12.17
N THR A 141 1.98 4.12 12.92
CA THR A 141 2.94 5.08 12.33
C THR A 141 4.32 5.04 12.98
N TYR A 142 5.32 5.39 12.17
CA TYR A 142 6.64 5.81 12.61
C TYR A 142 6.96 7.20 12.01
N PRO A 143 7.43 8.16 12.81
CA PRO A 143 7.43 8.16 14.28
C PRO A 143 5.99 8.10 14.82
N ARG A 144 5.81 7.61 16.05
CA ARG A 144 4.48 7.44 16.66
C ARG A 144 3.66 8.74 16.71
N SER A 145 4.33 9.87 16.91
CA SER A 145 3.72 11.22 16.93
C SER A 145 3.01 11.57 15.63
N LEU A 146 3.40 10.98 14.49
CA LEU A 146 2.75 11.22 13.21
C LEU A 146 1.28 10.81 13.23
N LYS A 147 0.92 9.80 14.02
CA LYS A 147 -0.49 9.37 14.16
C LYS A 147 -1.38 10.53 14.63
N GLU A 148 -0.92 11.27 15.64
CA GLU A 148 -1.67 12.39 16.22
C GLU A 148 -1.88 13.52 15.20
N GLU A 149 -0.87 13.80 14.38
CA GLU A 149 -0.96 14.79 13.31
C GLU A 149 -1.97 14.37 12.23
N LEU A 150 -1.92 13.10 11.81
CA LEU A 150 -2.86 12.56 10.82
C LEU A 150 -4.29 12.63 11.34
N VAL A 151 -4.54 12.18 12.58
CA VAL A 151 -5.87 12.19 13.19
C VAL A 151 -6.41 13.63 13.33
N LYS A 152 -5.57 14.60 13.71
CA LYS A 152 -5.97 16.04 13.75
C LYS A 152 -6.40 16.58 12.39
N LYS A 153 -5.86 16.03 11.31
CA LYS A 153 -6.23 16.36 9.92
C LYS A 153 -7.40 15.50 9.41
N GLY A 154 -8.02 14.69 10.27
CA GLY A 154 -9.10 13.77 9.92
C GLY A 154 -8.63 12.56 9.10
N ILE A 155 -7.33 12.22 9.18
CA ILE A 155 -6.69 11.13 8.45
C ILE A 155 -6.51 9.90 9.34
N HIS A 156 -7.10 8.78 8.91
CA HIS A 156 -7.29 7.56 9.68
C HIS A 156 -6.78 6.32 8.90
N ALA A 157 -6.29 5.32 9.63
CA ALA A 157 -6.00 3.98 9.12
C ALA A 157 -7.30 3.15 9.13
N THR A 158 -7.88 2.94 7.95
CA THR A 158 -9.16 2.23 7.81
C THR A 158 -9.01 0.73 8.06
N PRO A 159 -10.00 0.06 8.69
CA PRO A 159 -10.20 -1.38 8.51
C PRO A 159 -10.50 -1.70 7.04
N SER A 160 -10.01 -2.84 6.54
CA SER A 160 -10.40 -3.41 5.22
C SER A 160 -11.86 -3.83 5.11
N ILE A 161 -12.70 -3.46 6.07
CA ILE A 161 -14.14 -3.64 5.98
C ILE A 161 -14.68 -2.35 5.39
N ILE A 162 -15.26 -2.48 4.20
CA ILE A 162 -15.98 -1.47 3.41
C ILE A 162 -17.29 -1.12 4.13
N TYR A 163 -17.18 -0.70 5.38
CA TYR A 163 -18.28 -0.21 6.19
C TYR A 163 -17.81 1.06 6.84
N ILE A 164 -18.16 2.18 6.21
CA ILE A 164 -18.11 3.49 6.84
C ILE A 164 -19.43 3.60 7.62
N PRO A 165 -19.42 3.60 8.97
CA PRO A 165 -20.63 3.73 9.75
C PRO A 165 -21.41 4.99 9.37
N GLU A 166 -22.74 4.90 9.44
CA GLU A 166 -23.62 6.03 9.14
C GLU A 166 -23.33 7.18 10.13
N GLY A 167 -22.73 8.26 9.62
CA GLY A 167 -22.26 9.40 10.42
C GLY A 167 -20.79 9.78 10.21
N GLU A 168 -19.96 8.89 9.64
CA GLU A 168 -18.52 9.18 9.45
C GLU A 168 -18.13 9.61 8.01
N LYS A 169 -19.13 9.94 7.17
CA LYS A 169 -18.94 10.27 5.74
C LYS A 169 -18.00 11.44 5.44
N ASN A 170 -17.72 12.30 6.43
CA ASN A 170 -16.86 13.48 6.31
C ASN A 170 -15.45 13.27 6.87
N ARG A 171 -15.09 12.07 7.37
CA ARG A 171 -13.71 11.75 7.77
C ARG A 171 -12.88 11.35 6.54
N GLY A 172 -11.68 11.91 6.42
CA GLY A 172 -10.78 11.66 5.30
C GLY A 172 -9.86 10.47 5.59
N TYR A 173 -10.33 9.24 5.44
CA TYR A 173 -9.44 8.09 5.67
C TYR A 173 -8.34 8.01 4.59
N ILE A 174 -7.22 7.33 4.89
CA ILE A 174 -6.30 6.87 3.84
C ILE A 174 -7.00 5.70 3.14
N ILE A 175 -7.90 6.03 2.22
CA ILE A 175 -8.67 5.07 1.43
C ILE A 175 -7.87 4.72 0.17
N VAL A 176 -7.53 3.45 0.01
CA VAL A 176 -7.32 2.84 -1.31
C VAL A 176 -8.70 2.49 -1.85
N GLY A 177 -9.18 3.23 -2.84
CA GLY A 177 -10.46 2.94 -3.50
C GLY A 177 -11.32 4.18 -3.77
N PHE A 178 -11.73 4.32 -5.03
CA PHE A 178 -12.40 5.46 -5.62
C PHE A 178 -13.82 5.70 -5.07
N LYS A 179 -14.22 6.98 -4.99
CA LYS A 179 -15.65 7.33 -5.13
C LYS A 179 -16.00 7.32 -6.63
N PRO A 180 -17.12 6.71 -7.04
CA PRO A 180 -17.64 6.85 -8.40
C PRO A 180 -17.80 8.32 -8.78
N ILE A 181 -17.39 8.71 -9.99
CA ILE A 181 -17.36 10.13 -10.44
C ILE A 181 -18.75 10.78 -10.41
N ASP A 182 -19.80 10.00 -10.64
CA ASP A 182 -21.19 10.45 -10.57
C ASP A 182 -21.62 10.82 -9.14
N GLN A 183 -20.94 10.29 -8.11
CA GLN A 183 -21.16 10.68 -6.72
C GLN A 183 -20.36 11.93 -6.34
N VAL A 184 -19.21 12.19 -6.99
CA VAL A 184 -18.41 13.40 -6.76
C VAL A 184 -19.08 14.63 -7.39
N LEU A 185 -19.64 14.49 -8.59
CA LEU A 185 -20.33 15.57 -9.30
C LEU A 185 -21.64 16.04 -8.63
N LYS A 186 -22.20 15.24 -7.71
CA LYS A 186 -23.42 15.56 -6.96
C LYS A 186 -23.16 16.20 -5.60
N MET A 187 -21.89 16.39 -5.22
CA MET A 187 -21.50 17.05 -3.98
C MET A 187 -21.36 18.56 -4.23
N LYS A 188 -22.27 19.36 -3.66
CA LYS A 188 -22.09 20.82 -3.49
C LYS A 188 -21.12 21.09 -2.35
#